data_AF-A0A8T1GZ25-F1
#
_entry.id   AF-A0A8T1GZ25-F1
#
_cell.length_a   1.000
_cell.length_b   1.000
_cell.length_c   1.000
_cell.angle_alpha   90.00
_cell.angle_beta   90.00
_cell.angle_gamma   90.00
#
_symmetry.space_group_name_H-M   'P 1'
#
loop_
_entity.id
_entity.type
_entity.pdbx_description
1 polymer ?
#
loop_
_entity_poly.entity_id
_entity_poly.type
_entity_poly.pdbx_seq_one_letter_code
_entity_poly.pdbx_strand_id
1 'polypeptide(L)'
;RVIEAKGRWCSKCDAPKAPRAHHCRHCNRCVPKMDHHCPWTSNCVSMTTFPHFLRFVLYTNLSLWALAYLLWLRFAVLWEHRHLPAYLGPSLIGLISLATLSLVCFFTCIALALMLLQTLRSWVLNQTMI
;
A
#
# COMPACT_ATOMS: atom_id res chain seq x y z
N ARG A 1 38.31 -4.37 -14.54
CA ARG A 1 37.71 -5.39 -15.43
C ARG A 1 36.23 -5.05 -15.58
N VAL A 2 35.84 -4.43 -16.69
CA VAL A 2 34.43 -4.24 -17.01
C VAL A 2 33.93 -5.60 -17.48
N ILE A 3 33.12 -6.27 -16.65
CA ILE A 3 32.50 -7.53 -17.05
C ILE A 3 31.53 -7.16 -18.16
N GLU A 4 31.83 -7.54 -19.40
CA GLU A 4 30.89 -7.48 -20.52
C GLU A 4 29.75 -8.48 -20.27
N ALA A 5 28.85 -8.14 -19.35
CA ALA A 5 27.54 -8.75 -19.33
C ALA A 5 26.85 -8.28 -20.61
N LYS A 6 26.45 -9.21 -21.48
CA LYS A 6 25.53 -8.97 -22.61
C LYS A 6 24.32 -8.17 -22.10
N GLY A 7 24.40 -6.85 -22.15
CA GLY A 7 23.47 -5.95 -21.48
C GLY A 7 22.18 -5.85 -22.27
N ARG A 8 21.03 -5.86 -21.60
CA ARG A 8 19.75 -5.58 -22.29
C ARG A 8 19.76 -4.13 -22.77
N TRP A 9 19.33 -3.84 -23.99
CA TRP A 9 19.19 -2.45 -24.48
C TRP A 9 17.80 -1.90 -24.20
N CYS A 10 17.68 -0.57 -24.05
CA CYS A 10 16.42 0.15 -24.05
C CYS A 10 16.27 0.95 -25.33
N SER A 11 15.40 0.52 -26.25
CA SER A 11 15.13 1.26 -27.49
C SER A 11 14.55 2.66 -27.24
N LYS A 12 13.73 2.84 -26.20
CA LYS A 12 13.10 4.13 -25.88
C LYS A 12 14.04 5.16 -25.29
N CYS A 13 15.07 4.72 -24.57
CA CYS A 13 16.09 5.61 -23.97
C CYS A 13 17.38 5.64 -24.78
N ASP A 14 17.47 4.82 -25.84
CA ASP A 14 18.67 4.54 -26.61
C ASP A 14 19.93 4.34 -25.76
N ALA A 15 19.82 3.49 -24.75
CA ALA A 15 20.86 3.28 -23.76
C ALA A 15 20.90 1.83 -23.24
N PRO A 16 22.06 1.35 -22.77
CA PRO A 16 22.15 0.04 -22.12
C PRO A 16 21.38 0.05 -20.78
N LYS A 17 20.60 -1.00 -20.52
CA LYS A 17 19.89 -1.19 -19.26
C LYS A 17 20.85 -1.79 -18.24
N ALA A 18 20.99 -1.12 -17.11
CA ALA A 18 21.59 -1.70 -15.92
C ALA A 18 20.86 -3.01 -15.52
N PRO A 19 21.53 -3.94 -14.80
CA PRO A 19 20.89 -5.15 -14.29
C PRO A 19 19.60 -4.83 -13.52
N ARG A 20 18.54 -5.59 -13.79
CA ARG A 20 17.20 -5.41 -13.19
C ARG A 20 16.55 -4.03 -13.43
N ALA A 21 17.07 -3.21 -14.35
CA ALA A 21 16.41 -1.98 -14.73
C ALA A 21 15.29 -2.24 -15.75
N HIS A 22 14.19 -1.50 -15.62
CA HIS A 22 13.06 -1.54 -16.54
C HIS A 22 12.69 -0.11 -16.97
N HIS A 23 12.22 0.05 -18.21
CA HIS A 23 11.75 1.36 -18.69
C HIS A 23 10.31 1.59 -18.20
N CYS A 24 10.11 2.62 -17.40
CA CYS A 24 8.77 3.04 -16.99
C CYS A 24 8.22 4.03 -18.02
N ARG A 25 7.09 3.71 -18.64
CA ARG A 25 6.40 4.61 -19.59
C ARG A 25 5.93 5.91 -18.92
N HIS A 26 5.42 5.82 -17.69
CA HIS A 26 4.92 6.98 -16.95
C HIS A 26 6.04 7.96 -16.56
N CYS A 27 7.18 7.44 -16.10
CA CYS A 27 8.35 8.27 -15.76
C CYS A 27 9.24 8.59 -16.97
N ASN A 28 8.93 8.04 -18.15
CA ASN A 28 9.69 8.15 -19.41
C ASN A 28 11.21 7.93 -19.27
N ARG A 29 11.62 6.97 -18.43
CA ARG A 29 13.03 6.66 -18.18
C ARG A 29 13.24 5.22 -17.72
N CYS A 30 14.45 4.72 -17.87
CA CYS A 30 14.87 3.48 -17.22
C CYS A 30 15.05 3.69 -15.71
N VAL A 31 14.43 2.82 -14.92
CA VAL A 31 14.47 2.85 -13.46
C VAL A 31 15.28 1.65 -12.96
N PRO A 32 16.38 1.85 -12.22
CA PRO A 32 17.20 0.76 -11.67
C PRO A 32 16.46 -0.06 -10.62
N LYS A 33 16.58 -1.40 -10.69
CA LYS A 33 15.85 -2.35 -9.83
C LYS A 33 14.39 -1.92 -9.65
N MET A 34 13.73 -1.64 -10.77
CA MET A 34 12.35 -1.18 -10.78
C MET A 34 11.45 -2.27 -10.22
N ASP A 35 10.57 -1.90 -9.30
CA ASP A 35 9.55 -2.78 -8.76
C ASP A 35 8.22 -2.54 -9.49
N HIS A 36 7.67 -1.33 -9.41
CA HIS A 36 6.49 -0.93 -10.18
C HIS A 36 6.38 0.61 -10.26
N HIS A 37 5.50 1.11 -11.12
CA HIS A 37 5.05 2.50 -11.04
C HIS A 37 3.80 2.54 -10.16
N CYS A 38 3.88 3.23 -9.03
CA CYS A 38 2.75 3.32 -8.10
C CYS A 38 1.92 4.57 -8.43
N PRO A 39 0.64 4.42 -8.81
CA PRO A 39 -0.21 5.57 -9.09
C PRO A 39 -0.48 6.41 -7.83
N TRP A 40 -0.47 5.79 -6.64
CA TRP A 40 -0.75 6.46 -5.37
C TRP A 40 0.36 7.41 -4.92
N THR A 41 1.61 7.11 -5.28
CA THR A 41 2.75 8.01 -5.00
C THR A 41 3.16 8.81 -6.23
N SER A 42 2.48 8.60 -7.37
CA SER A 42 2.84 9.14 -8.69
C SER A 42 4.33 8.97 -9.02
N ASN A 43 4.93 7.87 -8.57
CA ASN A 43 6.37 7.64 -8.69
C ASN A 43 6.69 6.14 -8.80
N CYS A 44 7.85 5.83 -9.35
CA CYS A 44 8.36 4.46 -9.36
C CYS A 44 8.86 4.04 -7.98
N VAL A 45 8.45 2.84 -7.56
CA VAL A 45 9.09 2.08 -6.50
C VAL A 45 10.28 1.36 -7.10
N SER A 46 11.45 1.57 -6.52
CA SER A 46 12.75 1.19 -7.08
C SER A 46 13.79 1.05 -5.98
N MET A 47 15.05 0.71 -6.31
CA MET A 47 16.12 0.58 -5.29
C MET A 47 16.19 1.75 -4.30
N THR A 48 16.10 3.00 -4.78
CA THR A 48 16.28 4.19 -3.95
C THR A 48 14.98 4.65 -3.27
N THR A 49 13.82 4.32 -3.84
CA THR A 49 12.51 4.73 -3.34
C THR A 49 11.79 3.65 -2.52
N PHE A 50 12.25 2.40 -2.59
CA PHE A 50 11.64 1.26 -1.88
C PHE A 50 11.58 1.47 -0.35
N PRO A 51 12.61 1.96 0.34
CA PRO A 51 12.51 2.19 1.80
C PRO A 51 11.45 3.24 2.16
N HIS A 52 11.20 4.24 1.30
CA HIS A 52 10.13 5.21 1.50
C HIS A 52 8.76 4.56 1.32
N PHE A 53 8.61 3.74 0.28
CA PHE A 53 7.37 3.01 0.03
C PHE A 53 7.05 2.01 1.16
N LEU A 54 8.04 1.27 1.66
CA LEU A 54 7.85 0.35 2.79
C LEU A 54 7.36 1.09 4.04
N ARG A 55 7.95 2.25 4.37
CA ARG A 55 7.49 3.09 5.50
C ARG A 55 6.06 3.60 5.28
N PHE A 56 5.73 4.03 4.06
CA PHE A 56 4.38 4.46 3.70
C PHE A 56 3.36 3.34 3.96
N VAL A 57 3.61 2.13 3.44
CA VAL A 57 2.69 1.00 3.63
C VAL A 57 2.61 0.58 5.10
N LEU A 58 3.75 0.58 5.82
CA LEU A 58 3.79 0.24 7.25
C LEU A 58 2.95 1.21 8.10
N TYR A 59 3.19 2.53 7.98
CA TYR A 59 2.45 3.52 8.76
C TYR A 59 0.96 3.54 8.39
N THR A 60 0.63 3.40 7.11
CA THR A 60 -0.78 3.34 6.68
C THR A 60 -1.49 2.11 7.27
N ASN A 61 -0.82 0.95 7.32
CA ASN A 61 -1.34 -0.22 8.02
C ASN A 61 -1.58 0.10 9.50
N LEU A 62 -0.57 0.60 10.22
CA LEU A 62 -0.69 0.90 11.65
C LEU A 62 -1.85 1.87 11.95
N SER A 63 -2.01 2.92 11.14
CA SER A 63 -3.12 3.87 11.27
C SER A 63 -4.49 3.21 11.04
N LEU A 64 -4.61 2.32 10.06
CA LEU A 64 -5.86 1.58 9.81
C LEU A 64 -6.19 0.58 10.92
N TRP A 65 -5.19 -0.12 11.47
CA TRP A 65 -5.39 -1.01 12.61
C TRP A 65 -5.81 -0.23 13.86
N ALA A 66 -5.25 0.95 14.08
CA ALA A 66 -5.70 1.85 15.15
C ALA A 66 -7.14 2.32 14.94
N LEU A 67 -7.53 2.70 13.72
CA LEU A 67 -8.90 3.04 13.39
C LEU A 67 -9.85 1.86 13.61
N ALA A 68 -9.50 0.66 13.16
CA ALA A 68 -10.29 -0.56 13.37
C ALA A 68 -10.51 -0.85 14.85
N TYR A 69 -9.49 -0.65 15.69
CA TYR A 69 -9.62 -0.77 17.15
C TYR A 69 -10.59 0.26 17.74
N LEU A 70 -10.50 1.53 17.34
CA LEU A 70 -11.43 2.57 17.81
C LEU A 70 -12.88 2.30 17.36
N LEU A 71 -13.07 1.80 16.14
CA LEU A 71 -14.37 1.40 15.62
C LEU A 71 -14.94 0.22 16.40
N TRP A 72 -14.11 -0.77 16.73
CA TRP A 72 -14.51 -1.89 17.58
C TRP A 72 -14.98 -1.42 18.96
N LEU A 73 -14.22 -0.54 19.64
CA LEU A 73 -14.64 0.05 20.91
C LEU A 73 -15.97 0.78 20.78
N ARG A 74 -16.18 1.52 19.68
CA ARG A 74 -17.44 2.22 19.43
C ARG A 74 -18.61 1.25 19.30
N PHE A 75 -18.45 0.15 18.56
CA PHE A 75 -19.50 -0.88 18.47
C PHE A 75 -19.74 -1.60 19.78
N ALA A 76 -18.71 -1.87 20.58
CA ALA A 76 -18.85 -2.50 21.89
C ALA A 76 -19.75 -1.67 22.82
N VAL A 77 -19.54 -0.35 22.88
CA VAL A 77 -20.39 0.57 23.66
C VAL A 77 -21.83 0.61 23.14
N LEU A 78 -22.01 0.66 21.81
CA LEU A 78 -23.36 0.62 21.23
C LEU A 78 -24.07 -0.70 21.50
N TRP A 79 -23.33 -1.81 21.49
CA TRP A 79 -23.86 -3.12 21.81
C TRP A 79 -24.28 -3.20 23.28
N GLU A 80 -23.46 -2.72 24.20
CA GLU A 80 -23.79 -2.67 25.63
C GLU A 80 -25.08 -1.89 25.90
N HIS A 81 -25.26 -0.76 25.22
CA HIS A 81 -26.41 0.13 25.38
C HIS A 81 -27.58 -0.15 24.43
N ARG A 82 -27.60 -1.29 23.74
CA ARG A 82 -28.63 -1.63 22.71
C ARG A 82 -30.08 -1.63 23.21
N HIS A 83 -30.29 -1.73 24.53
CA HIS A 83 -31.62 -1.74 25.14
C HIS A 83 -32.12 -0.33 25.55
N LEU A 84 -31.27 0.70 25.45
CA LEU A 84 -31.69 2.07 25.72
C LEU A 84 -32.63 2.58 24.62
N PRO A 85 -33.52 3.53 24.95
CA PRO A 85 -34.35 4.20 23.95
C PRO A 85 -33.50 4.85 22.85
N ALA A 86 -33.93 4.69 21.59
CA ALA A 86 -33.16 5.11 20.41
C ALA A 86 -32.78 6.61 20.39
N TYR A 87 -33.56 7.48 21.03
CA TYR A 87 -33.28 8.92 21.10
C TYR A 87 -32.06 9.28 21.96
N LEU A 88 -31.55 8.35 22.79
CA LEU A 88 -30.28 8.51 23.51
C LEU A 88 -29.07 8.04 22.69
N GLY A 89 -29.32 7.37 21.56
CA GLY A 89 -28.29 6.81 20.68
C GLY A 89 -27.86 7.76 19.54
N PRO A 90 -26.95 7.30 18.68
CA PRO A 90 -26.60 8.02 17.46
C PRO A 90 -27.81 8.16 16.52
N SER A 91 -27.82 9.22 15.71
CA SER A 91 -28.80 9.37 14.63
C SER A 91 -28.68 8.22 13.61
N LEU A 92 -29.76 7.97 12.84
CA LEU A 92 -29.74 6.99 11.76
C LEU A 92 -28.58 7.23 10.78
N ILE A 93 -28.34 8.49 10.42
CA ILE A 93 -27.22 8.89 9.55
C ILE A 93 -25.88 8.55 10.22
N GLY A 94 -25.75 8.78 11.53
CA GLY A 94 -24.56 8.39 12.29
C GLY A 94 -24.32 6.89 12.29
N LEU A 95 -25.37 6.07 12.42
CA LEU A 95 -25.27 4.60 12.35
C LEU A 95 -24.87 4.12 10.95
N ILE A 96 -25.48 4.68 9.90
CA ILE A 96 -25.11 4.38 8.51
C ILE A 96 -23.66 4.75 8.24
N SER A 97 -23.23 5.93 8.69
CA SER A 97 -21.86 6.40 8.52
C SER A 97 -20.85 5.50 9.26
N LEU A 98 -21.19 5.07 10.48
CA LEU A 98 -20.34 4.15 11.25
C LEU A 98 -20.21 2.78 10.58
N ALA A 99 -21.33 2.23 10.10
CA ALA A 99 -21.36 0.93 9.42
C ALA A 99 -20.56 0.97 8.11
N THR A 100 -20.78 1.99 7.28
CA THR A 100 -20.06 2.18 6.00
C THR A 100 -18.57 2.39 6.23
N LEU A 101 -18.17 3.24 7.17
CA LEU A 101 -16.76 3.47 7.52
C LEU A 101 -16.08 2.17 7.96
N SER A 102 -16.78 1.35 8.73
CA SER A 102 -16.24 0.10 9.25
C SER A 102 -16.09 -0.97 8.17
N LEU A 103 -17.04 -1.03 7.24
CA LEU A 103 -16.95 -1.91 6.07
C LEU A 103 -15.77 -1.51 5.16
N VAL A 104 -15.64 -0.20 4.87
CA VAL A 104 -14.51 0.32 4.07
C VAL A 104 -13.18 0.07 4.78
N CYS A 105 -13.12 0.32 6.10
CA CYS A 105 -11.92 0.07 6.90
C CYS A 105 -11.52 -1.41 6.84
N PHE A 106 -12.46 -2.34 6.99
CA PHE A 106 -12.19 -3.78 6.95
C PHE A 106 -11.54 -4.21 5.63
N PHE A 107 -12.13 -3.86 4.49
CA PHE A 107 -11.58 -4.24 3.19
C PHE A 107 -10.23 -3.54 2.92
N THR A 108 -10.07 -2.29 3.36
CA THR A 108 -8.82 -1.55 3.20
C THR A 108 -7.70 -2.14 4.06
N CYS A 109 -8.00 -2.57 5.29
CA CYS A 109 -7.05 -3.28 6.15
C CYS A 109 -6.54 -4.55 5.48
N ILE A 110 -7.43 -5.37 4.92
CA ILE A 110 -7.04 -6.61 4.22
C ILE A 110 -6.15 -6.29 3.03
N ALA A 111 -6.55 -5.35 2.17
CA ALA A 111 -5.79 -4.98 0.98
C ALA A 111 -4.38 -4.48 1.33
N LEU A 112 -4.26 -3.58 2.31
CA LEU A 112 -2.96 -3.04 2.73
C LEU A 112 -2.11 -4.03 3.53
N ALA A 113 -2.72 -4.97 4.26
CA ALA A 113 -2.00 -6.05 4.93
C ALA A 113 -1.36 -6.99 3.89
N LEU A 114 -2.11 -7.40 2.87
CA LEU A 114 -1.58 -8.20 1.76
C LEU A 114 -0.46 -7.47 1.01
N MET A 115 -0.63 -6.18 0.76
CA MET A 115 0.38 -5.33 0.14
C MET A 115 1.65 -5.23 1.00
N LEU A 116 1.52 -5.09 2.32
CA LEU A 116 2.66 -5.09 3.25
C LEU A 116 3.38 -6.43 3.25
N LEU A 117 2.64 -7.54 3.33
CA LEU A 117 3.20 -8.89 3.31
C LEU A 117 3.97 -9.15 2.02
N GLN A 118 3.40 -8.80 0.86
CA GLN A 118 4.07 -8.94 -0.42
C GLN A 118 5.32 -8.04 -0.51
N THR A 119 5.24 -6.80 -0.02
CA THR A 119 6.39 -5.88 0.01
C THR A 119 7.52 -6.43 0.87
N LEU A 120 7.21 -6.95 2.07
CA LEU A 120 8.19 -7.57 2.97
C LEU A 120 8.79 -8.84 2.36
N ARG A 121 7.97 -9.70 1.76
CA ARG A 121 8.43 -10.91 1.06
C ARG A 121 9.40 -10.54 -0.07
N SER A 122 9.04 -9.60 -0.93
CA SER A 122 9.91 -9.11 -2.02
C SER A 122 11.25 -8.58 -1.47
N TRP A 123 11.22 -7.87 -0.34
CA TRP A 123 12.44 -7.37 0.28
C TRP A 123 13.34 -8.50 0.81
N VAL A 124 12.78 -9.43 1.59
CA VAL A 124 13.50 -10.55 2.20
C VAL A 124 14.07 -11.49 1.14
N LEU A 125 13.30 -11.79 0.08
CA LEU A 125 13.74 -12.66 -1.01
C LEU A 125 14.54 -11.94 -2.08
N ASN A 126 14.78 -10.62 -1.93
CA ASN A 126 15.44 -9.77 -2.92
C ASN A 126 14.80 -9.84 -4.33
N GLN A 127 13.48 -10.01 -4.39
CA GLN A 127 12.67 -10.09 -5.62
C GLN A 127 12.00 -8.73 -5.92
N THR A 128 11.67 -8.51 -7.19
CA THR A 128 10.85 -7.38 -7.67
C THR A 128 9.51 -7.93 -8.15
N MET A 129 8.48 -7.09 -8.20
CA MET A 129 7.15 -7.43 -8.72
C MET A 129 7.11 -7.53 -10.25
N ILE A 130 8.15 -7.03 -10.92
CA ILE A 130 8.48 -7.27 -12.33
C ILE A 130 9.52 -8.38 -12.41
#